data_AF-A0A1Q3BGK6-F1
#
_entry.id   AF-A0A1Q3BGK6-F1
#
_cell.length_a   1.000
_cell.length_b   1.000
_cell.length_c   1.000
_cell.angle_alpha   90.00
_cell.angle_beta   90.00
_cell.angle_gamma   90.00
#
_symmetry.space_group_name_H-M   'P 1'
#
loop_
_entity.id
_entity.type
_entity.pdbx_description
1 polymer ?
#
loop_
_entity_poly.entity_id
_entity_poly.type
_entity_poly.pdbx_seq_one_letter_code
_entity_poly.pdbx_strand_id
1 'polypeptide(L)'
;IAETLGIPNSGITHFNDVEKVKAIGICLEQPNVNPIMNVTSSHLPIATRIILLLVTNTFLPREGSHTLPSERDLKFVACVKNGTPLNLPYLIVNHMLSRPNHIPYPMLLSRIFASLNLDIPDDE
;
A
#
# COMPACT_ATOMS: atom_id res chain seq x y z
N ILE A 1 -8.73 -2.20 16.52
CA ILE A 1 -8.29 -2.25 15.11
C ILE A 1 -7.31 -3.39 14.85
N ALA A 2 -6.08 -3.41 15.39
CA ALA A 2 -5.14 -4.52 15.12
C ALA A 2 -5.75 -5.90 15.43
N GLU A 3 -6.29 -6.04 16.64
CA GLU A 3 -7.05 -7.20 17.10
C GLU A 3 -8.29 -7.47 16.23
N THR A 4 -9.09 -6.43 15.98
CA THR A 4 -10.27 -6.47 15.08
C THR A 4 -9.94 -7.01 13.68
N LEU A 5 -8.77 -6.66 13.14
CA LEU A 5 -8.36 -7.06 11.80
C LEU A 5 -7.64 -8.41 11.79
N GLY A 6 -7.21 -8.91 12.95
CA GLY A 6 -6.36 -10.09 13.07
C GLY A 6 -4.97 -9.90 12.46
N ILE A 7 -4.49 -8.66 12.39
CA ILE A 7 -3.18 -8.31 11.78
C ILE A 7 -2.32 -7.61 12.83
N PRO A 8 -1.06 -8.04 13.04
CA PRO A 8 -0.14 -7.37 13.94
C PRO A 8 0.05 -5.88 13.60
N ASN A 9 -0.09 -5.01 14.59
CA ASN A 9 0.24 -3.58 14.48
C ASN A 9 1.73 -3.36 14.79
N SER A 10 2.58 -3.97 13.97
CA SER A 10 4.05 -3.98 14.12
C SER A 10 4.74 -3.74 12.79
N GLY A 11 5.99 -3.29 12.81
CA GLY A 11 6.76 -2.93 11.61
C GLY A 11 6.85 -1.42 11.41
N ILE A 12 7.49 -1.00 10.33
CA ILE A 12 7.68 0.43 10.05
C ILE A 12 6.38 1.06 9.53
N THR A 13 6.10 2.27 10.01
CA THR A 13 4.95 3.10 9.60
C THR A 13 5.33 4.14 8.56
N HIS A 14 6.62 4.51 8.52
CA HIS A 14 7.22 5.40 7.54
C HIS A 14 8.38 4.68 6.87
N PHE A 15 8.41 4.75 5.55
CA PHE A 15 9.47 4.19 4.72
C PHE A 15 10.22 5.29 3.97
N ASN A 16 10.26 6.49 4.55
CA ASN A 16 10.94 7.65 3.96
C ASN A 16 12.45 7.46 3.89
N ASP A 17 13.02 6.68 4.81
CA ASP A 17 14.46 6.34 4.85
C ASP A 17 14.90 5.49 3.64
N VAL A 18 13.94 4.88 2.93
CA VAL A 18 14.23 4.27 1.64
C VAL A 18 14.37 5.38 0.61
N GLU A 19 15.60 5.66 0.20
CA GLU A 19 15.88 6.61 -0.88
C GLU A 19 15.13 6.22 -2.17
N LYS A 20 14.63 7.21 -2.91
CA LYS A 20 13.89 6.99 -4.16
C LYS A 20 14.67 6.13 -5.15
N VAL A 21 15.95 6.41 -5.34
CA VAL A 21 16.83 5.68 -6.28
C VAL A 21 16.96 4.22 -5.87
N LYS A 22 17.18 3.98 -4.59
CA LYS A 22 17.25 2.63 -4.02
C LYS A 22 15.94 1.87 -4.21
N ALA A 23 14.80 2.51 -3.96
CA ALA A 23 13.49 1.91 -4.19
C ALA A 23 13.28 1.52 -5.65
N ILE A 24 13.65 2.40 -6.59
CA ILE A 24 13.58 2.12 -8.03
C ILE A 24 14.46 0.92 -8.40
N GLY A 25 15.70 0.89 -7.92
CA GLY A 25 16.63 -0.22 -8.18
C GLY A 25 16.10 -1.56 -7.70
N ILE A 26 15.54 -1.61 -6.48
CA ILE A 26 14.91 -2.81 -5.93
C ILE A 26 13.68 -3.23 -6.76
N CYS A 27 12.84 -2.28 -7.15
CA CYS A 27 11.64 -2.54 -7.93
C CYS A 27 11.98 -3.10 -9.32
N LEU A 28 13.00 -2.55 -9.98
CA LEU A 28 13.47 -2.96 -11.31
C LEU A 28 14.40 -4.18 -11.27
N GLU A 29 14.87 -4.60 -10.09
CA GLU A 29 15.89 -5.64 -9.92
C GLU A 29 17.21 -5.27 -10.60
N GLN A 30 17.56 -3.97 -10.55
CA GLN A 30 18.76 -3.41 -11.16
C GLN A 30 19.54 -2.57 -10.16
N PRO A 31 20.88 -2.76 -10.05
CA PRO A 31 21.69 -2.05 -9.06
C PRO A 31 21.93 -0.58 -9.41
N ASN A 32 21.98 -0.24 -10.70
CA ASN A 32 22.30 1.10 -11.18
C ASN A 32 21.15 1.64 -12.02
N VAL A 33 20.36 2.53 -11.43
CA VAL A 33 19.20 3.16 -12.07
C VAL A 33 19.38 4.67 -12.12
N ASN A 34 18.92 5.29 -13.20
CA ASN A 34 18.98 6.74 -13.32
C ASN A 34 17.96 7.39 -12.35
N PRO A 35 18.38 8.26 -11.41
CA PRO A 35 17.49 8.90 -10.44
C PRO A 35 16.35 9.74 -11.05
N ILE A 36 16.54 10.19 -12.30
CA ILE A 36 15.61 11.05 -13.04
C ILE A 36 14.59 10.22 -13.83
N MET A 37 14.82 8.92 -14.01
CA MET A 37 13.95 8.07 -14.82
C MET A 37 12.54 7.96 -14.20
N ASN A 38 11.52 8.12 -15.04
CA ASN A 38 10.14 7.80 -14.67
C ASN A 38 9.90 6.30 -14.90
N VAL A 39 9.63 5.59 -13.81
CA VAL A 39 9.28 4.17 -13.86
C VAL A 39 7.77 4.07 -14.09
N THR A 40 7.37 3.39 -15.17
CA THR A 40 5.97 2.97 -15.39
C THR A 40 5.79 1.52 -14.95
N SER A 41 4.54 1.08 -14.78
CA SER A 41 4.24 -0.32 -14.48
C SER A 41 4.80 -1.31 -15.52
N SER A 42 4.94 -0.93 -16.79
CA SER A 42 5.47 -1.80 -17.85
C SER A 42 6.97 -2.07 -17.75
N HIS A 43 7.74 -1.19 -17.08
CA HIS A 43 9.16 -1.40 -16.84
C HIS A 43 9.44 -2.42 -15.73
N LEU A 44 8.45 -2.67 -14.87
CA LEU A 44 8.62 -3.51 -13.68
C LEU A 44 8.53 -5.00 -14.05
N PRO A 45 9.36 -5.87 -13.45
CA PRO A 45 9.19 -7.32 -13.51
C PRO A 45 7.79 -7.75 -13.05
N ILE A 46 7.29 -8.88 -13.56
CA ILE A 46 5.91 -9.33 -13.32
C ILE A 46 5.57 -9.45 -11.82
N ALA A 47 6.49 -9.96 -11.01
CA ALA A 47 6.30 -10.07 -9.56
C ALA A 47 6.17 -8.68 -8.91
N THR A 48 7.07 -7.75 -9.25
CA THR A 48 6.99 -6.35 -8.77
C THR A 48 5.68 -5.68 -9.21
N ARG A 49 5.21 -5.94 -10.44
CA ARG A 49 3.93 -5.40 -10.94
C ARG A 49 2.73 -5.90 -10.14
N ILE A 50 2.71 -7.19 -9.81
CA ILE A 50 1.65 -7.77 -8.97
C ILE A 50 1.64 -7.13 -7.59
N ILE A 51 2.81 -6.98 -6.96
CA ILE A 51 2.91 -6.31 -5.65
C ILE A 51 2.43 -4.86 -5.77
N LEU A 52 2.88 -4.12 -6.80
CA LEU A 52 2.43 -2.74 -7.04
C LEU A 52 0.91 -2.66 -7.20
N LEU A 53 0.30 -3.59 -7.93
CA LEU A 53 -1.15 -3.66 -8.08
C LEU A 53 -1.84 -3.88 -6.73
N LEU A 54 -1.37 -4.83 -5.91
CA LEU A 54 -1.91 -5.06 -4.57
C LEU A 54 -1.78 -3.82 -3.68
N VAL A 55 -0.63 -3.15 -3.72
CA VAL A 55 -0.41 -1.90 -2.96
C VAL A 55 -1.40 -0.83 -3.40
N THR A 56 -1.51 -0.57 -4.70
CA THR A 56 -2.29 0.56 -5.24
C THR A 56 -3.78 0.29 -5.40
N ASN A 57 -4.24 -0.95 -5.18
CA ASN A 57 -5.68 -1.30 -5.21
C ASN A 57 -6.21 -1.73 -3.84
N THR A 58 -5.35 -2.21 -2.92
CA THR A 58 -5.82 -2.80 -1.66
C THR A 58 -5.26 -2.09 -0.43
N PHE A 59 -3.94 -1.86 -0.34
CA PHE A 59 -3.34 -1.32 0.90
C PHE A 59 -3.34 0.21 0.96
N LEU A 60 -3.08 0.85 -0.18
CA LEU A 60 -3.03 2.30 -0.35
C LEU A 60 -3.71 2.64 -1.68
N PRO A 61 -5.02 2.35 -1.80
CA PRO A 61 -5.80 2.51 -3.01
C PRO A 61 -5.75 3.96 -3.50
N ARG A 62 -5.42 4.12 -4.78
CA ARG A 62 -5.25 5.44 -5.41
C ARG A 62 -6.44 5.71 -6.32
N GLU A 63 -6.80 6.99 -6.42
CA GLU A 63 -7.75 7.46 -7.43
C GLU A 63 -6.99 7.80 -8.73
N GLY A 64 -7.60 7.54 -9.88
CA GLY A 64 -7.07 7.90 -11.19
C GLY A 64 -6.15 6.85 -11.80
N SER A 65 -5.07 7.28 -12.46
CA SER A 65 -4.24 6.40 -13.28
C SER A 65 -3.32 5.50 -12.45
N HIS A 66 -3.33 4.20 -12.77
CA HIS A 66 -2.38 3.21 -12.24
C HIS A 66 -1.14 3.00 -13.13
N THR A 67 -0.99 3.80 -14.19
CA THR A 67 0.10 3.63 -15.16
C THR A 67 1.45 4.05 -14.59
N LEU A 68 1.46 5.13 -13.80
CA LEU A 68 2.64 5.71 -13.17
C LEU A 68 2.60 5.51 -11.66
N PRO A 69 3.39 4.58 -11.09
CA PRO A 69 3.54 4.46 -9.64
C PRO A 69 4.13 5.75 -9.07
N SER A 70 3.64 6.17 -7.90
CA SER A 70 4.27 7.24 -7.14
C SER A 70 5.54 6.78 -6.45
N GLU A 71 6.35 7.74 -6.01
CA GLU A 71 7.48 7.45 -5.13
C GLU A 71 7.06 6.67 -3.88
N ARG A 72 5.89 7.00 -3.30
CA ARG A 72 5.36 6.27 -2.13
C ARG A 72 5.08 4.81 -2.47
N ASP A 73 4.49 4.53 -3.63
CA ASP A 73 4.20 3.16 -4.06
C ASP A 73 5.49 2.37 -4.28
N LEU A 74 6.47 2.97 -4.96
CA LEU A 74 7.76 2.34 -5.21
C LEU A 74 8.52 2.03 -3.91
N LYS A 75 8.51 2.95 -2.93
CA LYS A 75 9.14 2.70 -1.62
C LYS A 75 8.42 1.59 -0.85
N PHE A 76 7.10 1.55 -0.89
CA PHE A 76 6.32 0.47 -0.29
C PHE A 76 6.68 -0.88 -0.93
N VAL A 77 6.64 -0.97 -2.26
CA VAL A 77 6.98 -2.18 -3.00
C VAL A 77 8.41 -2.62 -2.70
N ALA A 78 9.36 -1.68 -2.64
CA ALA A 78 10.74 -1.96 -2.29
C ALA A 78 10.89 -2.54 -0.87
N CYS A 79 10.12 -2.04 0.11
CA CYS A 79 10.10 -2.60 1.46
C CYS A 79 9.59 -4.05 1.44
N VAL A 80 8.49 -4.32 0.75
CA VAL A 80 7.93 -5.67 0.62
C VAL A 80 8.95 -6.61 -0.02
N LYS A 81 9.60 -6.20 -1.12
CA LYS A 81 10.60 -7.01 -1.81
C LYS A 81 11.85 -7.30 -0.97
N ASN A 82 12.24 -6.38 -0.10
CA ASN A 82 13.37 -6.57 0.80
C ASN A 82 13.01 -7.30 2.11
N GLY A 83 11.74 -7.70 2.29
CA GLY A 83 11.29 -8.33 3.52
C GLY A 83 11.23 -7.38 4.72
N THR A 84 11.25 -6.07 4.50
CA THR A 84 11.09 -5.08 5.57
C THR A 84 9.66 -5.14 6.10
N PRO A 85 9.43 -5.44 7.40
CA PRO A 85 8.09 -5.51 7.95
C PRO A 85 7.39 -4.14 7.92
N LEU A 86 6.24 -4.07 7.25
CA LEU A 86 5.39 -2.88 7.18
C LEU A 86 4.22 -3.00 8.15
N ASN A 87 3.92 -1.91 8.87
CA ASN A 87 2.74 -1.85 9.73
C ASN A 87 1.48 -1.56 8.87
N LEU A 88 0.94 -2.60 8.24
CA LEU A 88 -0.22 -2.50 7.36
C LEU A 88 -1.46 -1.91 8.03
N PRO A 89 -1.87 -2.32 9.25
CA PRO A 89 -3.02 -1.72 9.92
C PRO A 89 -2.88 -0.21 10.08
N TYR A 90 -1.71 0.26 10.52
CA TYR A 90 -1.45 1.69 10.66
C TYR A 90 -1.54 2.42 9.32
N LEU A 91 -0.90 1.88 8.28
CA LEU A 91 -0.84 2.49 6.95
C LEU A 91 -2.23 2.61 6.31
N ILE A 92 -3.05 1.57 6.42
CA ILE A 92 -4.43 1.53 5.90
C ILE A 92 -5.30 2.54 6.65
N VAL A 93 -5.31 2.51 7.99
CA VAL A 93 -6.11 3.44 8.79
C VAL A 93 -5.71 4.88 8.51
N ASN A 94 -4.42 5.16 8.47
CA ASN A 94 -3.93 6.51 8.16
C ASN A 94 -4.32 6.94 6.75
N HIS A 95 -4.36 6.01 5.79
CA HIS A 95 -4.88 6.28 4.45
C HIS A 95 -6.36 6.68 4.49
N MET A 96 -7.20 5.93 5.20
CA MET A 96 -8.63 6.24 5.37
C MET A 96 -8.84 7.63 5.97
N LEU A 97 -8.11 7.97 7.04
CA LEU A 97 -8.21 9.27 7.71
C LEU A 97 -7.77 10.44 6.81
N SER A 98 -6.77 10.22 5.95
CA SER A 98 -6.30 11.24 5.00
C SER A 98 -7.23 11.43 3.79
N ARG A 99 -8.13 10.47 3.51
CA ARG A 99 -9.05 10.48 2.37
C ARG A 99 -10.48 10.12 2.79
N PRO A 100 -11.14 10.96 3.61
CA PRO A 100 -12.45 10.62 4.17
C PRO A 100 -13.55 10.49 3.11
N ASN A 101 -13.41 11.16 1.97
CA ASN A 101 -14.41 11.14 0.88
C ASN A 101 -14.30 9.91 -0.03
N HIS A 102 -13.27 9.09 0.14
CA HIS A 102 -13.06 7.88 -0.66
C HIS A 102 -12.39 6.81 0.21
N ILE A 103 -13.21 5.93 0.78
CA ILE A 103 -12.78 4.85 1.67
C ILE A 103 -13.05 3.49 1.01
N PRO A 104 -12.20 3.06 0.05
CA PRO A 104 -12.40 1.80 -0.68
C PRO A 104 -11.91 0.59 0.13
N TYR A 105 -12.37 0.46 1.38
CA TYR A 105 -12.03 -0.65 2.28
C TYR A 105 -13.27 -1.38 2.82
N PRO A 106 -14.19 -1.85 1.95
CA PRO A 106 -15.47 -2.40 2.39
C PRO A 106 -15.31 -3.55 3.39
N MET A 107 -14.43 -4.52 3.13
CA MET A 107 -14.20 -5.64 4.06
C MET A 107 -13.65 -5.21 5.42
N LEU A 108 -12.78 -4.19 5.46
CA LEU A 108 -12.19 -3.68 6.69
C LEU A 108 -13.26 -2.95 7.52
N LEU A 109 -14.08 -2.14 6.85
CA LEU A 109 -15.20 -1.43 7.46
C LEU A 109 -16.21 -2.41 8.03
N SER A 110 -16.61 -3.46 7.29
CA SER A 110 -17.53 -4.49 7.80
C SER A 110 -17.02 -5.14 9.09
N ARG A 111 -15.72 -5.47 9.16
CA ARG A 111 -15.11 -6.02 10.39
C ARG A 111 -15.10 -5.01 11.54
N ILE A 112 -14.83 -3.74 11.25
CA ILE A 112 -14.86 -2.67 12.26
C ILE A 112 -16.28 -2.50 12.80
N PHE A 113 -17.27 -2.38 11.93
CA PHE A 113 -18.68 -2.22 12.32
C PHE A 113 -19.19 -3.42 13.14
N ALA A 114 -18.89 -4.64 12.70
CA ALA A 114 -19.20 -5.84 13.46
C ALA A 114 -18.57 -5.83 14.87
N SER A 115 -17.30 -5.40 14.99
CA SER A 115 -16.63 -5.31 16.30
C SER A 115 -17.19 -4.23 17.22
N LEU A 116 -17.88 -3.24 16.66
CA LEU A 116 -18.55 -2.17 17.39
C LEU A 116 -20.02 -2.48 17.68
N ASN A 117 -20.50 -3.68 17.32
CA ASN A 117 -21.93 -4.05 17.33
C ASN A 117 -22.81 -3.03 16.59
N LEU A 118 -22.28 -2.43 15.52
CA LEU A 118 -23.03 -1.57 14.62
C LEU A 118 -23.63 -2.46 13.54
N ASP A 119 -24.91 -2.76 13.69
CA ASP A 119 -25.67 -3.49 12.68
C ASP A 119 -25.81 -2.60 11.44
N ILE A 120 -25.21 -3.01 10.34
CA ILE A 120 -25.50 -2.40 9.04
C ILE A 120 -26.67 -3.21 8.49
N PRO A 121 -27.87 -2.62 8.38
CA PRO A 121 -28.98 -3.33 7.76
C PRO A 121 -28.57 -3.75 6.35
N ASP A 122 -28.90 -4.98 5.94
CA ASP A 122 -28.76 -5.37 4.54
C ASP A 122 -29.61 -4.40 3.70
N ASP A 123 -28.96 -3.66 2.80
CA ASP A 123 -29.65 -2.86 1.80
C ASP A 123 -30.30 -3.85 0.81
N GLU A 124 -31.63 -4.01 0.89
CA GLU A 124 -32.47 -4.73 -0.09
C GLU A 124 -32.44 -4.07 -1.50
#